data_AF-S8CYY6-F1
#
_entry.id   AF-S8CYY6-F1
#
_cell.length_a   1.000
_cell.length_b   1.000
_cell.length_c   1.000
_cell.angle_alpha   90.00
_cell.angle_beta   90.00
_cell.angle_gamma   90.00
#
_symmetry.space_group_name_H-M   'P 1'
#
loop_
_entity.id
_entity.type
_entity.pdbx_description
1 polymer ?
#
loop_
_entity_poly.entity_id
_entity_poly.type
_entity_poly.pdbx_seq_one_letter_code
_entity_poly.pdbx_strand_id
1 'polypeptide(L)'
;FFGIPICLTLLSFFVFRFLPLKHSNEQKPPRLFTAEELSLYNGTDSRLPILLGIMGSVFDVSKGNTHYAIGGGYNHFSGRDASRAFVSGNFKEEGLTDDLTGLTSSEVKSVLDWRDFYFRSYEYAGKLEGRYYDRYGNPTKFLKGAESKAARGAQLLEKQKIEEAKATSCNSKWSQEDGSEVWCDEGYPRLVQRPHEIAITGKASKRCICIKDDELGRPGLEVYNGCEPHETKCRL
;
A
#
# COMPACT_ATOMS: atom_id res chain seq x y z
N PHE A 1 -53.23 -55.32 -21.40
CA PHE A 1 -52.85 -54.41 -20.31
C PHE A 1 -51.32 -54.30 -20.28
N PHE A 2 -50.84 -53.08 -20.55
CA PHE A 2 -49.54 -52.45 -20.26
C PHE A 2 -48.29 -53.27 -19.87
N GLY A 3 -47.16 -52.93 -20.52
CA GLY A 3 -45.84 -52.95 -19.88
C GLY A 3 -44.64 -53.07 -20.82
N ILE A 4 -44.02 -51.96 -21.19
CA ILE A 4 -42.66 -51.84 -21.78
C ILE A 4 -41.74 -51.28 -20.67
N PRO A 5 -40.49 -51.78 -20.45
CA PRO A 5 -39.28 -51.16 -21.03
C PRO A 5 -38.16 -52.17 -21.38
N ILE A 6 -37.70 -52.24 -22.64
CA ILE A 6 -36.55 -51.52 -23.20
C ILE A 6 -35.42 -51.35 -22.18
N CYS A 7 -34.53 -52.33 -22.17
CA CYS A 7 -33.22 -52.28 -21.56
C CYS A 7 -32.20 -52.58 -22.67
N LEU A 8 -31.04 -51.94 -22.60
CA LEU A 8 -29.85 -52.15 -23.44
C LEU A 8 -29.86 -51.47 -24.81
N THR A 9 -29.41 -50.22 -24.84
CA THR A 9 -28.24 -49.73 -25.60
C THR A 9 -28.28 -48.22 -25.54
N LEU A 10 -27.27 -47.59 -24.92
CA LEU A 10 -26.74 -46.24 -25.16
C LEU A 10 -25.75 -45.88 -24.03
N LEU A 11 -24.81 -46.78 -23.76
CA LEU A 11 -23.54 -46.46 -23.11
C LEU A 11 -22.61 -45.91 -24.20
N SER A 12 -22.61 -44.60 -24.47
CA SER A 12 -21.39 -43.88 -24.93
C SER A 12 -21.54 -42.37 -25.23
N PHE A 13 -22.70 -41.73 -25.09
CA PHE A 13 -22.88 -40.36 -25.64
C PHE A 13 -23.30 -39.26 -24.66
N PHE A 14 -22.90 -39.27 -23.38
CA PHE A 14 -23.03 -38.09 -22.51
C PHE A 14 -21.90 -37.95 -21.47
N VAL A 15 -20.65 -38.16 -21.89
CA VAL A 15 -19.46 -37.67 -21.15
C VAL A 15 -18.62 -36.76 -22.05
N PHE A 16 -19.30 -35.92 -22.83
CA PHE A 16 -18.68 -34.75 -23.46
C PHE A 16 -19.59 -33.56 -23.19
N ARG A 17 -18.97 -32.43 -22.82
CA ARG A 17 -19.56 -31.22 -22.21
C ARG A 17 -19.74 -31.42 -20.70
N PHE A 18 -18.75 -31.15 -19.85
CA PHE A 18 -17.97 -29.92 -19.76
C PHE A 18 -16.55 -30.24 -19.33
N LEU A 19 -15.62 -30.36 -20.28
CA LEU A 19 -14.26 -29.92 -20.00
C LEU A 19 -14.31 -28.41 -20.23
N PRO A 20 -14.18 -27.54 -19.20
CA PRO A 20 -13.85 -26.16 -19.48
C PRO A 20 -12.59 -26.22 -20.35
N LEU A 21 -12.71 -25.76 -21.60
CA LEU A 21 -11.55 -25.41 -22.42
C LEU A 21 -10.75 -24.47 -21.54
N LYS A 22 -9.68 -24.99 -20.94
CA LYS A 22 -8.69 -24.19 -20.26
C LYS A 22 -8.07 -23.40 -21.40
N HIS A 23 -8.63 -22.22 -21.65
CA HIS A 23 -8.09 -21.27 -22.59
C HIS A 23 -6.67 -21.03 -22.08
N SER A 24 -5.71 -21.68 -22.71
CA SER A 24 -4.31 -21.31 -22.60
C SER A 24 -4.29 -19.89 -23.11
N ASN A 25 -4.43 -18.94 -22.19
CA ASN A 25 -4.19 -17.55 -22.45
C ASN A 25 -2.73 -17.53 -22.89
N GLU A 26 -2.49 -17.54 -24.20
CA GLU A 26 -1.21 -17.16 -24.78
C GLU A 26 -1.01 -15.72 -24.31
N GLN A 27 -0.44 -15.57 -23.12
CA GLN A 27 -0.12 -14.27 -22.55
C GLN A 27 0.94 -13.68 -23.48
N LYS A 28 0.48 -12.89 -24.45
CA LYS A 28 1.37 -11.99 -25.18
C LYS A 28 2.23 -11.27 -24.14
N PRO A 29 3.55 -11.16 -24.39
CA PRO A 29 4.41 -10.45 -23.46
C PRO A 29 3.81 -9.06 -23.20
N PRO A 30 3.82 -8.58 -21.94
CA PRO A 30 3.29 -7.25 -21.61
C PRO A 30 3.90 -6.20 -22.55
N ARG A 31 3.08 -5.27 -23.04
CA ARG A 31 3.57 -4.14 -23.85
C ARG A 31 4.64 -3.40 -23.06
N LEU A 32 5.73 -3.05 -23.72
CA LEU A 32 6.79 -2.22 -23.15
C LEU A 32 6.64 -0.81 -23.72
N PHE A 33 6.61 0.18 -22.84
CA PHE A 33 6.50 1.59 -23.17
C PHE A 33 7.86 2.27 -22.94
N THR A 34 8.20 3.23 -23.78
CA THR A 34 9.24 4.23 -23.47
C THR A 34 8.64 5.39 -22.67
N ALA A 35 9.47 6.21 -22.03
CA ALA A 35 8.99 7.39 -21.32
C ALA A 35 8.34 8.40 -22.27
N GLU A 36 8.92 8.58 -23.46
CA GLU A 36 8.42 9.45 -24.51
C GLU A 36 7.05 8.97 -25.01
N GLU A 37 6.90 7.66 -25.24
CA GLU A 37 5.62 7.07 -25.64
C GLU A 37 4.56 7.20 -24.54
N LEU A 38 4.92 6.91 -23.29
CA LEU A 38 4.00 7.02 -22.16
C LEU A 38 3.50 8.47 -21.99
N SER A 39 4.35 9.46 -22.23
CA SER A 39 4.01 10.90 -22.09
C SER A 39 2.87 11.37 -22.99
N LEU A 40 2.60 10.66 -24.08
CA LEU A 40 1.48 10.96 -24.98
C LEU A 40 0.11 10.65 -24.35
N TYR A 41 0.08 9.78 -23.34
CA TYR A 41 -1.14 9.31 -22.66
C TYR A 41 -1.44 10.08 -21.37
N ASN A 42 -1.17 11.38 -21.38
CA ASN A 42 -1.30 12.28 -20.21
C ASN A 42 -2.73 12.85 -20.03
N GLY A 43 -3.68 12.46 -20.88
CA GLY A 43 -5.06 12.93 -20.86
C GLY A 43 -5.31 14.26 -21.60
N THR A 44 -4.37 14.76 -22.39
CA THR A 44 -4.58 15.95 -23.24
C THR A 44 -5.33 15.65 -24.53
N ASP A 45 -5.17 14.45 -25.10
CA ASP A 45 -5.90 14.00 -26.29
C ASP A 45 -7.03 13.06 -25.87
N SER A 46 -8.29 13.47 -26.08
CA SER A 46 -9.48 12.70 -25.71
C SER A 46 -9.67 11.42 -26.53
N ARG A 47 -8.87 11.21 -27.59
CA ARG A 47 -8.88 9.99 -28.40
C ARG A 47 -7.93 8.92 -27.87
N LEU A 48 -7.04 9.27 -26.94
CA LEU A 48 -6.09 8.35 -26.31
C LEU A 48 -6.57 7.97 -24.91
N PRO A 49 -6.24 6.76 -24.43
CA PRO A 49 -6.43 6.43 -23.03
C PRO A 49 -5.50 7.28 -22.15
N ILE A 50 -5.85 7.40 -20.87
CA ILE A 50 -5.01 8.02 -19.86
C ILE A 50 -4.21 6.91 -19.19
N LEU A 51 -2.89 6.94 -19.31
CA LEU A 51 -2.02 5.94 -18.71
C LEU A 51 -1.26 6.51 -17.52
N LEU A 52 -0.97 5.66 -16.53
CA LEU A 52 -0.22 6.02 -15.32
C LEU A 52 0.83 4.94 -15.04
N GLY A 53 2.06 5.36 -14.76
CA GLY A 53 3.16 4.50 -14.33
C GLY A 53 3.36 4.52 -12.81
N ILE A 54 3.60 3.34 -12.23
CA ILE A 54 4.06 3.19 -10.84
C ILE A 54 4.95 1.96 -10.69
N MET A 55 6.16 2.16 -10.19
CA MET A 55 7.26 1.19 -10.13
C MET A 55 7.47 0.44 -11.45
N GLY A 56 7.36 1.18 -12.56
CA GLY A 56 7.46 0.70 -13.92
C GLY A 56 6.27 -0.13 -14.41
N SER A 57 5.22 -0.35 -13.61
CA SER A 57 3.96 -0.94 -14.07
C SER A 57 3.05 0.15 -14.62
N VAL A 58 2.49 -0.05 -15.81
CA VAL A 58 1.65 0.93 -16.51
C VAL A 58 0.19 0.47 -16.49
N PHE A 59 -0.70 1.38 -16.12
CA PHE A 59 -2.14 1.12 -15.99
C PHE A 59 -2.95 2.10 -16.82
N ASP A 60 -4.05 1.61 -17.41
CA ASP A 60 -5.07 2.46 -18.00
C ASP A 60 -6.01 2.98 -16.90
N VAL A 61 -5.90 4.28 -16.63
CA VAL A 61 -6.66 5.00 -15.61
C VAL A 61 -7.83 5.81 -16.20
N SER A 62 -8.19 5.57 -17.46
CA SER A 62 -9.27 6.29 -18.17
C SER A 62 -10.61 6.18 -17.44
N LYS A 63 -10.89 5.08 -16.74
CA LYS A 63 -12.12 4.96 -15.92
C LYS A 63 -12.19 5.99 -14.77
N GLY A 64 -11.05 6.54 -14.36
CA GLY A 64 -10.92 7.61 -13.37
C GLY A 64 -10.76 8.99 -14.02
N ASN A 65 -11.31 9.21 -15.22
CA ASN A 65 -11.13 10.43 -16.03
C ASN A 65 -11.26 11.73 -15.22
N THR A 66 -12.25 11.84 -14.32
CA THR A 66 -12.47 13.02 -13.47
C THR A 66 -11.28 13.39 -12.58
N HIS A 67 -10.41 12.41 -12.29
CA HIS A 67 -9.24 12.60 -11.46
C HIS A 67 -7.96 12.80 -12.28
N TYR A 68 -7.80 12.05 -13.39
CA TYR A 68 -6.53 11.94 -14.11
C TYR A 68 -6.49 12.72 -15.43
N ALA A 69 -7.63 13.13 -15.99
CA ALA A 69 -7.67 14.00 -17.18
C ALA A 69 -7.26 15.43 -16.83
N ILE A 70 -7.03 16.27 -17.86
CA ILE A 70 -6.75 17.70 -17.67
C ILE A 70 -7.77 18.32 -16.71
N GLY A 71 -7.29 19.08 -15.74
CA GLY A 71 -8.11 19.75 -14.73
C GLY A 71 -8.50 18.86 -13.54
N GLY A 72 -8.26 17.55 -13.62
CA GLY A 72 -8.40 16.62 -12.50
C GLY A 72 -7.27 16.79 -11.48
N GLY A 73 -7.59 16.60 -10.19
CA GLY A 73 -6.64 16.80 -9.09
C GLY A 73 -5.41 15.88 -9.09
N TYR A 74 -5.44 14.79 -9.86
CA TYR A 74 -4.37 13.80 -9.98
C TYR A 74 -3.76 13.74 -11.39
N ASN A 75 -4.04 14.73 -12.24
CA ASN A 75 -3.52 14.76 -13.61
C ASN A 75 -1.98 14.74 -13.71
N HIS A 76 -1.27 15.24 -12.69
CA HIS A 76 0.20 15.21 -12.63
C HIS A 76 0.81 13.79 -12.65
N PHE A 77 0.02 12.75 -12.38
CA PHE A 77 0.45 11.36 -12.50
C PHE A 77 0.30 10.78 -13.91
N SER A 78 -0.48 11.43 -14.78
CA SER A 78 -0.83 10.92 -16.11
C SER A 78 0.36 11.03 -17.07
N GLY A 79 0.56 9.99 -17.88
CA GLY A 79 1.60 9.91 -18.89
C GLY A 79 3.03 9.77 -18.34
N ARG A 80 3.22 9.39 -17.08
CA ARG A 80 4.55 9.22 -16.49
C ARG A 80 4.57 8.20 -15.36
N ASP A 81 5.78 7.85 -14.92
CA ASP A 81 5.98 7.19 -13.63
C ASP A 81 6.41 8.23 -12.59
N ALA A 82 5.52 8.49 -11.63
CA ALA A 82 5.76 9.40 -10.52
C ALA A 82 5.66 8.66 -9.18
N SER A 83 6.23 7.46 -9.11
CA SER A 83 6.24 6.58 -7.93
C SER A 83 6.54 7.29 -6.61
N ARG A 84 7.48 8.23 -6.58
CA ARG A 84 7.83 8.99 -5.37
C ARG A 84 6.70 9.88 -4.88
N ALA A 85 5.92 10.47 -5.77
CA ALA A 85 4.90 11.45 -5.42
C ALA A 85 3.74 10.82 -4.62
N PHE A 86 3.51 9.51 -4.75
CA PHE A 86 2.50 8.76 -3.99
C PHE A 86 2.70 8.76 -2.47
N VAL A 87 3.92 9.00 -2.00
CA VAL A 87 4.24 9.04 -0.56
C VAL A 87 4.79 10.37 -0.11
N SER A 88 5.49 11.09 -0.98
CA SER A 88 6.04 12.41 -0.65
C SER A 88 5.01 13.53 -0.68
N GLY A 89 3.91 13.37 -1.44
CA GLY A 89 2.94 14.44 -1.69
C GLY A 89 3.50 15.64 -2.47
N ASN A 90 4.72 15.53 -3.00
CA ASN A 90 5.32 16.58 -3.82
C ASN A 90 4.89 16.40 -5.28
N PHE A 91 3.90 17.18 -5.71
CA PHE A 91 3.34 17.15 -7.07
C PHE A 91 3.97 18.17 -8.02
N LYS A 92 5.10 18.79 -7.64
CA LYS A 92 5.91 19.61 -8.52
C LYS A 92 6.83 18.71 -9.36
N GLU A 93 7.35 19.23 -10.48
CA GLU A 93 8.16 18.45 -11.43
C GLU A 93 9.35 17.71 -10.77
N GLU A 94 10.01 18.32 -9.78
CA GLU A 94 11.09 17.68 -9.03
C GLU A 94 10.64 16.48 -8.17
N GLY A 95 9.36 16.43 -7.80
CA GLY A 95 8.75 15.34 -7.04
C GLY A 95 8.10 14.26 -7.90
N LEU A 96 7.77 14.58 -9.16
CA LEU A 96 7.16 13.67 -10.14
C LEU A 96 8.20 12.76 -10.80
N THR A 97 8.87 11.96 -9.97
CA THR A 97 9.94 11.04 -10.37
C THR A 97 9.66 9.60 -9.92
N ASP A 98 10.25 8.67 -10.64
CA ASP A 98 10.23 7.24 -10.37
C ASP A 98 11.27 6.82 -9.30
N ASP A 99 12.16 7.72 -8.85
CA ASP A 99 13.27 7.41 -7.95
C ASP A 99 12.86 7.34 -6.47
N LEU A 100 13.00 6.16 -5.86
CA LEU A 100 12.69 5.89 -4.44
C LEU A 100 13.91 6.01 -3.51
N THR A 101 15.05 6.52 -3.98
CA THR A 101 16.27 6.68 -3.19
C THR A 101 16.04 7.57 -1.96
N GLY A 102 16.51 7.13 -0.79
CA GLY A 102 16.35 7.89 0.46
C GLY A 102 14.98 7.78 1.13
N LEU A 103 13.98 7.17 0.50
CA LEU A 103 12.73 6.81 1.19
C LEU A 103 12.99 5.74 2.26
N THR A 104 12.19 5.71 3.30
CA THR A 104 12.22 4.72 4.37
C THR A 104 11.64 3.37 3.91
N SER A 105 11.75 2.32 4.73
CA SER A 105 11.21 1.00 4.36
C SER A 105 9.68 1.01 4.34
N SER A 106 9.03 1.75 5.25
CA SER A 106 7.58 1.91 5.23
C SER A 106 7.09 2.71 4.03
N GLU A 107 7.80 3.79 3.65
CA GLU A 107 7.41 4.58 2.48
C GLU A 107 7.50 3.76 1.19
N VAL A 108 8.58 3.00 1.00
CA VAL A 108 8.70 2.11 -0.17
C VAL A 108 7.62 1.02 -0.16
N LYS A 109 7.26 0.50 1.02
CA LYS A 109 6.11 -0.40 1.16
C LYS A 109 4.80 0.28 0.74
N SER A 110 4.56 1.53 1.14
CA SER A 110 3.36 2.27 0.74
C SER A 110 3.28 2.51 -0.77
N VAL A 111 4.40 2.77 -1.46
CA VAL A 111 4.42 2.83 -2.93
C VAL A 111 4.05 1.47 -3.56
N LEU A 112 4.55 0.38 -2.99
CA LEU A 112 4.17 -0.97 -3.43
C LEU A 112 2.67 -1.25 -3.20
N ASP A 113 2.12 -0.85 -2.05
CA ASP A 113 0.69 -0.99 -1.75
C ASP A 113 -0.17 -0.20 -2.76
N TRP A 114 0.28 0.98 -3.19
CA TRP A 114 -0.36 1.74 -4.27
C TRP A 114 -0.31 1.00 -5.61
N ARG A 115 0.84 0.44 -5.98
CA ARG A 115 0.96 -0.38 -7.20
C ARG A 115 -0.02 -1.55 -7.16
N ASP A 116 -0.14 -2.23 -6.03
CA ASP A 116 -1.07 -3.36 -5.86
C ASP A 116 -2.53 -2.89 -5.91
N PHE A 117 -2.84 -1.70 -5.39
CA PHE A 117 -4.15 -1.06 -5.57
C PHE A 117 -4.46 -0.85 -7.06
N TYR A 118 -3.50 -0.37 -7.86
CA TYR A 118 -3.70 -0.21 -9.30
C TYR A 118 -3.90 -1.53 -10.02
N PHE A 119 -3.16 -2.59 -9.66
CA PHE A 119 -3.41 -3.94 -10.19
C PHE A 119 -4.82 -4.46 -9.92
N ARG A 120 -5.38 -4.17 -8.74
CA ARG A 120 -6.76 -4.60 -8.40
C ARG A 120 -7.83 -3.70 -9.02
N SER A 121 -7.49 -2.44 -9.25
CA SER A 121 -8.48 -1.41 -9.56
C SER A 121 -8.49 -1.06 -11.03
N TYR A 122 -7.39 -1.13 -11.76
CA TYR A 122 -7.30 -0.63 -13.14
C TYR A 122 -6.82 -1.71 -14.10
N GLU A 123 -7.01 -1.47 -15.39
CA GLU A 123 -6.50 -2.36 -16.42
C GLU A 123 -4.98 -2.23 -16.53
N TYR A 124 -4.28 -3.35 -16.45
CA TYR A 124 -2.83 -3.39 -16.61
C TYR A 124 -2.46 -3.30 -18.09
N ALA A 125 -1.85 -2.19 -18.49
CA ALA A 125 -1.51 -1.87 -19.87
C ALA A 125 -0.13 -2.39 -20.27
N GLY A 126 0.81 -2.51 -19.33
CA GLY A 126 2.15 -3.01 -19.62
C GLY A 126 3.24 -2.54 -18.64
N LYS A 127 4.47 -2.44 -19.14
CA LYS A 127 5.67 -2.05 -18.38
C LYS A 127 6.31 -0.81 -18.99
N LEU A 128 6.97 -0.02 -18.17
CA LEU A 128 7.80 1.11 -18.60
C LEU A 128 9.27 0.68 -18.62
N GLU A 129 9.92 0.80 -19.78
CA GLU A 129 11.36 0.69 -19.92
C GLU A 129 12.06 1.81 -19.14
N GLY A 130 13.02 1.47 -18.29
CA GLY A 130 13.78 2.45 -17.51
C GLY A 130 14.31 1.86 -16.21
N ARG A 131 14.02 2.55 -15.09
CA ARG A 131 14.59 2.18 -13.78
C ARG A 131 14.22 0.78 -13.34
N TYR A 132 12.96 0.36 -13.53
CA TYR A 132 12.41 -0.87 -12.96
C TYR A 132 12.44 -2.06 -13.92
N TYR A 133 12.33 -1.80 -15.22
CA TYR A 133 12.40 -2.82 -16.27
C TYR A 133 13.40 -2.42 -17.36
N ASP A 134 14.18 -3.38 -17.84
CA ASP A 134 15.11 -3.15 -18.97
C ASP A 134 14.35 -3.10 -20.32
N ARG A 135 15.11 -2.88 -21.40
CA ARG A 135 14.61 -2.85 -22.79
C ARG A 135 13.94 -4.13 -23.29
N TYR A 136 14.05 -5.22 -22.52
CA TYR A 136 13.43 -6.51 -22.81
C TYR A 136 12.28 -6.80 -21.83
N GLY A 137 11.95 -5.86 -20.94
CA GLY A 137 10.91 -5.98 -19.92
C GLY A 137 11.32 -6.83 -18.71
N ASN A 138 12.61 -7.13 -18.52
CA ASN A 138 13.09 -7.88 -17.37
C ASN A 138 13.27 -6.97 -16.14
N PRO A 139 12.96 -7.46 -14.92
CA PRO A 139 13.20 -6.73 -13.68
C PRO A 139 14.67 -6.35 -13.48
N THR A 140 14.93 -5.05 -13.25
CA THR A 140 16.27 -4.57 -12.92
C THR A 140 16.60 -4.82 -11.44
N LYS A 141 17.86 -4.51 -11.05
CA LYS A 141 18.26 -4.50 -9.63
C LYS A 141 17.48 -3.48 -8.78
N PHE A 142 17.00 -2.39 -9.39
CA PHE A 142 16.26 -1.35 -8.66
C PHE A 142 14.87 -1.84 -8.26
N LEU A 143 14.17 -2.55 -9.17
CA LEU A 143 12.89 -3.17 -8.85
C LEU A 143 13.03 -4.20 -7.72
N LYS A 144 13.98 -5.13 -7.87
CA LYS A 144 14.26 -6.15 -6.84
C LYS A 144 14.64 -5.52 -5.49
N GLY A 145 15.44 -4.45 -5.51
CA GLY A 145 15.83 -3.72 -4.31
C GLY A 145 14.64 -3.01 -3.65
N ALA A 146 13.76 -2.38 -4.43
CA ALA A 146 12.55 -1.74 -3.93
C ALA A 146 11.59 -2.77 -3.32
N GLU A 147 11.37 -3.91 -3.98
CA GLU A 147 10.51 -4.99 -3.46
C GLU A 147 11.08 -5.63 -2.19
N SER A 148 12.39 -5.86 -2.13
CA SER A 148 13.06 -6.33 -0.91
C SER A 148 12.93 -5.34 0.24
N LYS A 149 13.09 -4.04 -0.04
CA LYS A 149 12.94 -2.97 0.95
C LYS A 149 11.49 -2.82 1.43
N ALA A 150 10.51 -2.94 0.54
CA ALA A 150 9.10 -3.00 0.89
C ALA A 150 8.78 -4.21 1.78
N ALA A 151 9.30 -5.40 1.45
CA ALA A 151 9.13 -6.61 2.25
C ALA A 151 9.73 -6.45 3.66
N ARG A 152 10.91 -5.81 3.78
CA ARG A 152 11.48 -5.43 5.08
C ARG A 152 10.56 -4.47 5.84
N GLY A 153 10.00 -3.46 5.16
CA GLY A 153 9.03 -2.53 5.75
C GLY A 153 7.81 -3.26 6.31
N ALA A 154 7.24 -4.20 5.55
CA ALA A 154 6.11 -5.02 6.00
C ALA A 154 6.46 -5.87 7.22
N GLN A 155 7.64 -6.51 7.23
CA GLN A 155 8.10 -7.29 8.38
C GLN A 155 8.27 -6.44 9.65
N LEU A 156 8.85 -5.24 9.52
CA LEU A 156 9.06 -4.34 10.66
C LEU A 156 7.73 -3.82 11.21
N LEU A 157 6.80 -3.45 10.35
CA LEU A 157 5.46 -3.02 10.76
C LEU A 157 4.70 -4.13 11.49
N GLU A 158 4.76 -5.37 11.00
CA GLU A 158 4.11 -6.51 11.68
C GLU A 158 4.76 -6.80 13.04
N LYS A 159 6.10 -6.76 13.13
CA LYS A 159 6.81 -6.88 14.42
C LYS A 159 6.40 -5.79 15.40
N GLN A 160 6.31 -4.54 14.94
CA GLN A 160 5.87 -3.42 15.77
C GLN A 160 4.45 -3.65 16.27
N LYS A 161 3.54 -4.07 15.39
CA LYS A 161 2.15 -4.37 15.76
C LYS A 161 2.06 -5.49 16.80
N ILE A 162 2.81 -6.58 16.63
CA ILE A 162 2.84 -7.70 17.59
C ILE A 162 3.38 -7.23 18.95
N GLU A 163 4.44 -6.43 18.96
CA GLU A 163 5.02 -5.92 20.21
C GLU A 163 4.08 -4.93 20.90
N GLU A 164 3.47 -4.02 20.15
CA GLU A 164 2.54 -3.02 20.69
C GLU A 164 1.27 -3.67 21.23
N ALA A 165 0.80 -4.78 20.64
CA ALA A 165 -0.36 -5.53 21.11
C ALA A 165 -0.18 -6.17 22.50
N LYS A 166 1.06 -6.28 23.00
CA LYS A 166 1.34 -6.77 24.36
C LYS A 166 0.97 -5.78 25.46
N ALA A 167 0.73 -4.52 25.12
CA ALA A 167 0.42 -3.46 26.07
C ALA A 167 -0.84 -2.71 25.68
N THR A 168 -1.75 -2.52 26.64
CA THR A 168 -2.98 -1.75 26.45
C THR A 168 -2.65 -0.29 26.12
N SER A 169 -3.17 0.23 25.02
CA SER A 169 -3.06 1.65 24.69
C SER A 169 -3.90 2.51 25.62
N CYS A 170 -3.44 3.73 25.90
CA CYS A 170 -4.27 4.70 26.62
C CYS A 170 -5.47 5.13 25.77
N ASN A 171 -6.54 5.51 26.45
CA ASN A 171 -7.62 6.28 25.86
C ASN A 171 -7.15 7.72 25.64
N SER A 172 -7.69 8.38 24.61
CA SER A 172 -7.37 9.78 24.32
C SER A 172 -8.56 10.50 23.72
N LYS A 173 -8.73 11.77 24.08
CA LYS A 173 -9.69 12.69 23.44
C LYS A 173 -9.02 14.04 23.21
N TRP A 174 -9.55 14.78 22.24
CA TRP A 174 -9.15 16.16 21.99
C TRP A 174 -10.38 17.02 21.78
N SER A 175 -10.39 18.22 22.35
CA SER A 175 -11.35 19.26 22.04
C SER A 175 -10.63 20.61 21.88
N GLN A 176 -11.27 21.55 21.18
CA GLN A 176 -10.71 22.89 20.99
C GLN A 176 -10.61 23.68 22.31
N GLU A 177 -11.51 23.42 23.26
CA GLU A 177 -11.57 24.12 24.56
C GLU A 177 -10.63 23.51 25.61
N ASP A 178 -10.59 22.17 25.71
CA ASP A 178 -9.86 21.48 26.78
C ASP A 178 -8.50 20.94 26.35
N GLY A 179 -8.15 21.04 25.07
CA GLY A 179 -6.92 20.47 24.53
C GLY A 179 -6.94 18.94 24.50
N SER A 180 -5.75 18.34 24.64
CA SER A 180 -5.57 16.88 24.61
C SER A 180 -5.70 16.31 26.01
N GLU A 181 -6.47 15.23 26.15
CA GLU A 181 -6.57 14.48 27.40
C GLU A 181 -6.34 13.00 27.14
N VAL A 182 -5.58 12.36 28.02
CA VAL A 182 -5.23 10.93 27.94
C VAL A 182 -5.51 10.26 29.28
N TRP A 183 -6.06 9.06 29.27
CA TRP A 183 -6.39 8.35 30.51
C TRP A 183 -6.34 6.83 30.34
N CYS A 184 -6.36 6.14 31.46
CA CYS A 184 -6.44 4.70 31.56
C CYS A 184 -7.64 4.31 32.41
N ASP A 185 -8.44 3.35 31.95
CA ASP A 185 -9.55 2.81 32.74
C ASP A 185 -9.01 1.95 33.90
N GLU A 186 -7.90 1.24 33.64
CA GLU A 186 -7.12 0.52 34.65
C GLU A 186 -5.65 0.94 34.55
N GLY A 187 -5.08 1.39 35.67
CA GLY A 187 -3.68 1.80 35.77
C GLY A 187 -3.42 3.27 35.40
N TYR A 188 -2.17 3.56 35.02
CA TYR A 188 -1.65 4.91 34.84
C TYR A 188 -1.08 5.10 33.43
N PRO A 189 -1.37 6.23 32.76
CA PRO A 189 -0.80 6.55 31.46
C PRO A 189 0.73 6.68 31.52
N ARG A 190 1.44 5.99 30.62
CA ARG A 190 2.89 6.11 30.44
C ARG A 190 3.26 6.18 28.98
N LEU A 191 4.18 7.09 28.66
CA LEU A 191 4.82 7.16 27.36
C LEU A 191 5.95 6.13 27.28
N VAL A 192 5.96 5.37 26.20
CA VAL A 192 7.02 4.40 25.86
C VAL A 192 7.50 4.62 24.44
N GLN A 193 8.80 4.43 24.21
CA GLN A 193 9.37 4.45 22.87
C GLN A 193 8.82 3.29 22.03
N ARG A 194 8.52 3.56 20.76
CA ARG A 194 8.16 2.51 19.81
C ARG A 194 9.44 1.79 19.32
N PRO A 195 9.62 0.49 19.62
CA PRO A 195 10.91 -0.18 19.50
C PRO A 195 11.43 -0.33 18.06
N HIS A 196 10.55 -0.33 17.06
CA HIS A 196 10.93 -0.48 15.65
C HIS A 196 10.75 0.81 14.84
N GLU A 197 10.27 1.90 15.45
CA GLU A 197 9.87 3.10 14.72
C GLU A 197 11.03 3.71 13.93
N ILE A 198 12.21 3.83 14.54
CA ILE A 198 13.39 4.38 13.87
C ILE A 198 13.76 3.55 12.64
N ALA A 199 13.65 2.22 12.72
CA ALA A 199 13.93 1.34 11.59
C ALA A 199 12.86 1.43 10.48
N ILE A 200 11.63 1.79 10.85
CA ILE A 200 10.48 1.92 9.95
C ILE A 200 10.51 3.28 9.26
N THR A 201 10.58 4.38 10.02
CA THR A 201 10.35 5.77 9.60
C THR A 201 11.60 6.65 9.63
N GLY A 202 12.71 6.15 10.19
CA GLY A 202 13.92 6.95 10.43
C GLY A 202 13.83 7.91 11.61
N LYS A 203 12.70 7.95 12.34
CA LYS A 203 12.47 8.86 13.47
C LYS A 203 12.03 8.08 14.71
N ALA A 204 12.43 8.56 15.88
CA ALA A 204 11.91 8.05 17.14
C ALA A 204 10.50 8.61 17.38
N SER A 205 9.60 7.78 17.90
CA SER A 205 8.30 8.22 18.36
C SER A 205 7.90 7.45 19.61
N LYS A 206 7.02 8.06 20.41
CA LYS A 206 6.49 7.47 21.64
C LYS A 206 5.02 7.13 21.44
N ARG A 207 4.52 6.17 22.22
CA ARG A 207 3.09 5.88 22.36
C ARG A 207 2.71 5.81 23.83
N CYS A 208 1.43 6.04 24.11
CA CYS A 208 0.89 5.88 25.45
C CYS A 208 0.43 4.43 25.68
N ILE A 209 0.77 3.89 26.84
CA ILE A 209 0.26 2.63 27.37
C ILE A 209 -0.26 2.78 28.80
N CYS A 210 -1.21 1.94 29.17
CA CYS A 210 -1.68 1.83 30.55
C CYS A 210 -0.83 0.81 31.31
N ILE A 211 -0.26 1.26 32.44
CA ILE A 211 0.63 0.47 33.28
C ILE A 211 0.02 0.35 34.68
N LYS A 212 0.09 -0.84 35.27
CA LYS A 212 -0.36 -1.08 36.65
C LYS A 212 0.61 -0.51 37.67
N ASP A 213 0.13 -0.28 38.88
CA ASP A 213 0.90 0.32 39.97
C ASP A 213 2.22 -0.43 40.26
N ASP A 214 2.18 -1.75 40.27
CA ASP A 214 3.33 -2.64 40.52
C ASP A 214 4.38 -2.62 39.40
N GLU A 215 4.03 -2.12 38.22
CA GLU A 215 4.90 -2.01 37.06
C GLU A 215 5.45 -0.60 36.83
N LEU A 216 5.07 0.40 37.65
CA LEU A 216 5.47 1.80 37.48
C LEU A 216 6.99 2.02 37.55
N GLY A 217 7.73 1.13 38.23
CA GLY A 217 9.19 1.18 38.33
C GLY A 217 9.94 0.65 37.11
N ARG A 218 9.24 0.16 36.07
CA ARG A 218 9.88 -0.39 34.88
C ARG A 218 10.67 0.69 34.11
N PRO A 219 11.91 0.40 33.65
CA PRO A 219 12.68 1.37 32.88
C PRO A 219 12.01 1.71 31.55
N GLY A 220 12.24 2.93 31.05
CA GLY A 220 11.71 3.41 29.77
C GLY A 220 10.25 3.86 29.81
N LEU A 221 9.65 3.96 31.00
CA LEU A 221 8.36 4.61 31.21
C LEU A 221 8.58 6.10 31.47
N GLU A 222 7.85 6.95 30.74
CA GLU A 222 7.88 8.40 30.93
C GLU A 222 6.48 8.92 31.28
N VAL A 223 6.43 9.90 32.19
CA VAL A 223 5.20 10.61 32.54
C VAL A 223 5.00 11.77 31.57
N TYR A 224 3.75 12.10 31.26
CA TYR A 224 3.46 13.30 30.48
C TYR A 224 3.93 14.56 31.22
N ASN A 225 4.41 15.54 30.46
CA ASN A 225 4.81 16.82 31.04
C ASN A 225 3.60 17.47 31.73
N GLY A 226 3.74 17.86 33.00
CA GLY A 226 2.66 18.45 33.79
C GLY A 226 1.63 17.46 34.36
N CYS A 227 1.84 16.15 34.21
CA CYS A 227 1.02 15.12 34.84
C CYS A 227 1.76 14.51 36.05
N GLU A 228 1.04 14.21 37.12
CA GLU A 228 1.61 13.56 38.29
C GLU A 228 1.78 12.04 38.06
N PRO A 229 2.78 11.37 38.69
CA PRO A 229 3.04 9.96 38.42
C PRO A 229 1.83 9.04 38.66
N HIS A 230 1.02 9.28 39.69
CA HIS A 230 -0.13 8.41 40.03
C HIS A 230 -1.47 8.98 39.54
N GLU A 231 -1.47 9.87 38.55
CA GLU A 231 -2.70 10.30 37.90
C GLU A 231 -3.17 9.27 36.87
N THR A 232 -4.43 8.86 36.96
CA THR A 232 -5.06 7.96 35.97
C THR A 232 -5.49 8.70 34.71
N LYS A 233 -5.44 10.03 34.73
CA LYS A 233 -5.82 10.94 33.65
C LYS A 233 -4.87 12.15 33.63
N CYS A 234 -4.31 12.44 32.46
CA CYS A 234 -3.44 13.59 32.22
C CYS A 234 -4.07 14.55 31.20
N ARG A 235 -3.99 15.85 31.44
CA ARG A 235 -4.29 16.91 30.45
C ARG A 235 -2.98 17.46 29.89
N LEU A 236 -2.90 17.63 28.57
CA LEU A 236 -1.69 17.95 27.81
C LEU A 236 -1.76 19.33 27.16
#